data_AF-A0A930ENW8-F1
#
_entry.id   AF-A0A930ENW8-F1
#
_cell.length_a   1.000
_cell.length_b   1.000
_cell.length_c   1.000
_cell.angle_alpha   90.00
_cell.angle_beta   90.00
_cell.angle_gamma   90.00
#
_symmetry.space_group_name_H-M   'P 1'
#
loop_
_entity.id
_entity.type
_entity.pdbx_description
1 polymer ?
#
loop_
_entity_poly.entity_id
_entity_poly.type
_entity_poly.pdbx_seq_one_letter_code
_entity_poly.pdbx_strand_id
1 'polypeptide(L)'
;MQKNLFLSFVVGALALASTPKAEACSDLIVGKKASTDGSVIISYAADSHTLYGELYHWAAMNHPKGAMREIREWDTHKPLGYIPEASTTYNVVGNMNEHQVAITESTWGGRKELGEANGIMDYGSLIYVSLQRSKSAREAIKTMTDLVRDYGYASSGESFTIADKNEVWVLEMIGKGKGKKGAVWVAIRIPDNAISAHANQARIHKIPFGDKENCMYEKDVVNLARQMGYYKGNDADFDFQKAYNPYTFSGLRACEARVWSFFRNFSKDAEKYEKHVRGDLNADYMPLYVIPDRKVSVQDVQRAMRNHYEGTSMDMTQDVGAGPYKSPYRWRPMSFEVEGQNYINERAIATQQTGFVLVAQLRSWLPDAVGGVLWFGVDDANTTVFTPMYASITTIPEAYRQGNGDMMHFSWTSAFWIHNWVANMAYNRYEPMIKDIRPVQERLENKYFAEQNSIDTEALRLLKESPEKATAFLNNYTSDVANAMVARWKQLGEYLFVKYMDGNMKKEKNGHFQDNGYGLSEAPSFPGYSKEYYEAIAKTSGDRLKVVGSDSH
;
A
#
# COMPACT_ATOMS: atom_id res chain seq x y z
N MET A 1 -13.72 -36.15 55.71
CA MET A 1 -12.60 -35.99 54.76
C MET A 1 -13.15 -36.34 53.38
N GLN A 2 -13.51 -35.35 52.56
CA GLN A 2 -12.64 -34.70 51.56
C GLN A 2 -12.06 -35.74 50.58
N LYS A 3 -12.29 -35.74 49.26
CA LYS A 3 -12.55 -34.62 48.34
C LYS A 3 -13.31 -35.09 47.07
N ASN A 4 -14.10 -34.14 46.57
CA ASN A 4 -14.78 -34.06 45.29
C ASN A 4 -13.88 -34.34 44.08
N LEU A 5 -14.46 -34.79 42.96
CA LEU A 5 -14.35 -34.01 41.72
C LEU A 5 -15.50 -34.34 40.73
N PHE A 6 -16.35 -33.34 40.52
CA PHE A 6 -17.27 -33.20 39.40
C PHE A 6 -16.46 -33.14 38.09
N LEU A 7 -16.85 -33.92 37.07
CA LEU A 7 -16.40 -33.71 35.70
C LEU A 7 -17.54 -33.03 34.93
N SER A 8 -17.49 -31.70 34.88
CA SER A 8 -18.37 -30.88 34.07
C SER A 8 -17.97 -30.99 32.60
N PHE A 9 -18.95 -31.29 31.74
CA PHE A 9 -18.85 -31.11 30.29
C PHE A 9 -18.60 -29.63 29.99
N VAL A 10 -17.42 -29.30 29.46
CA VAL A 10 -17.15 -28.01 28.81
C VAL A 10 -17.30 -28.23 27.30
N VAL A 11 -18.42 -27.75 26.76
CA VAL A 11 -18.57 -27.53 25.33
C VAL A 11 -17.64 -26.37 24.97
N GLY A 12 -16.50 -26.69 24.37
CA GLY A 12 -15.59 -25.70 23.82
C GLY A 12 -16.25 -25.02 22.61
N ALA A 13 -16.72 -23.79 22.80
CA ALA A 13 -17.01 -22.90 21.69
C ALA A 13 -15.67 -22.61 20.97
N LEU A 14 -15.51 -23.14 19.76
CA LEU A 14 -14.51 -22.64 18.82
C LEU A 14 -14.87 -21.19 18.51
N ALA A 15 -14.26 -20.26 19.22
CA ALA A 15 -14.18 -18.88 18.80
C ALA A 15 -13.44 -18.90 17.44
N LEU A 16 -14.18 -18.67 16.36
CA LEU A 16 -13.62 -18.31 15.08
C LEU A 16 -12.73 -17.08 15.33
N ALA A 17 -11.41 -17.31 15.35
CA ALA A 17 -10.45 -16.23 15.36
C ALA A 17 -10.64 -15.47 14.03
N SER A 18 -11.38 -14.36 14.07
CA SER A 18 -11.37 -13.37 13.01
C SER A 18 -9.95 -12.80 13.00
N THR A 19 -9.15 -13.21 12.02
CA THR A 19 -7.92 -12.48 11.69
C THR A 19 -8.28 -11.01 11.44
N PRO A 20 -7.51 -10.05 11.96
CA PRO A 20 -7.73 -8.65 11.61
C PRO A 20 -7.59 -8.53 10.09
N LYS A 21 -8.66 -8.03 9.44
CA LYS A 21 -8.65 -7.74 8.00
C LYS A 21 -7.60 -6.65 7.70
N ALA A 22 -7.12 -6.59 6.47
CA ALA A 22 -6.31 -5.47 5.99
C ALA A 22 -7.12 -4.16 6.14
N GLU A 23 -6.86 -3.38 7.18
CA GLU A 23 -7.59 -2.14 7.49
C GLU A 23 -6.82 -0.86 7.12
N ALA A 24 -5.83 -0.94 6.22
CA ALA A 24 -4.92 0.19 6.04
C ALA A 24 -4.45 0.50 4.61
N CYS A 25 -4.83 -0.23 3.56
CA CYS A 25 -4.32 0.03 2.20
C CYS A 25 -4.54 1.46 1.66
N SER A 26 -3.67 1.91 0.74
CA SER A 26 -3.77 3.22 0.08
C SER A 26 -3.29 3.17 -1.38
N ASP A 27 -4.07 3.80 -2.26
CA ASP A 27 -3.86 3.78 -3.71
C ASP A 27 -3.89 5.21 -4.26
N LEU A 28 -2.85 5.57 -5.01
CA LEU A 28 -2.71 6.85 -5.67
C LEU A 28 -2.73 6.64 -7.18
N ILE A 29 -3.45 7.49 -7.90
CA ILE A 29 -3.76 7.29 -9.32
C ILE A 29 -3.42 8.54 -10.10
N VAL A 30 -2.74 8.37 -11.22
CA VAL A 30 -2.41 9.44 -12.18
C VAL A 30 -2.80 8.99 -13.59
N GLY A 31 -3.71 9.74 -14.20
CA GLY A 31 -4.08 9.55 -15.61
C GLY A 31 -2.93 9.93 -16.56
N LYS A 32 -2.92 9.34 -17.77
CA LYS A 32 -1.82 9.50 -18.73
C LYS A 32 -1.50 10.92 -19.18
N LYS A 33 -2.47 11.84 -19.17
CA LYS A 33 -2.25 13.27 -19.50
C LYS A 33 -1.91 14.09 -18.25
N ALA A 34 -2.18 13.59 -17.05
CA ALA A 34 -1.74 14.15 -15.79
C ALA A 34 -0.29 13.79 -15.47
N SER A 35 0.26 12.72 -16.05
CA SER A 35 1.65 12.32 -15.82
C SER A 35 2.65 13.16 -16.62
N THR A 36 3.88 13.24 -16.09
CA THR A 36 5.01 13.96 -16.71
C THR A 36 5.48 13.32 -18.01
N ASP A 37 5.43 11.99 -18.12
CA ASP A 37 5.97 11.20 -19.22
C ASP A 37 4.90 10.62 -20.17
N GLY A 38 3.61 10.76 -19.85
CA GLY A 38 2.53 10.20 -20.64
C GLY A 38 2.08 8.79 -20.21
N SER A 39 2.65 8.25 -19.13
CA SER A 39 2.27 6.93 -18.59
C SER A 39 1.02 7.01 -17.72
N VAL A 40 0.27 5.92 -17.63
CA VAL A 40 -0.65 5.74 -16.50
C VAL A 40 0.19 5.31 -15.30
N ILE A 41 -0.09 5.89 -14.13
CA ILE A 41 0.62 5.54 -12.89
C ILE A 41 -0.41 5.18 -11.83
N ILE A 42 -0.27 4.01 -11.21
CA ILE A 42 -1.07 3.61 -10.05
C ILE A 42 -0.15 3.12 -8.93
N SER A 43 -0.57 3.22 -7.68
CA SER A 43 0.20 2.73 -6.53
C SER A 43 -0.64 1.88 -5.60
N TYR A 44 0.03 1.16 -4.71
CA TYR A 44 -0.61 0.36 -3.67
C TYR A 44 0.33 0.18 -2.50
N ALA A 45 -0.15 0.45 -1.28
CA ALA A 45 0.44 -0.02 -0.04
C ALA A 45 -0.43 -1.14 0.52
N ALA A 46 0.10 -2.36 0.57
CA ALA A 46 -0.58 -3.52 1.12
C ALA A 46 -0.28 -3.62 2.62
N ASP A 47 -1.14 -3.04 3.44
CA ASP A 47 -0.88 -2.85 4.87
C ASP A 47 -1.60 -3.88 5.73
N SER A 48 -0.83 -4.70 6.43
CA SER A 48 -1.32 -5.70 7.36
C SER A 48 -0.26 -6.08 8.38
N HIS A 49 -0.69 -6.30 9.62
CA HIS A 49 0.18 -6.75 10.71
C HIS A 49 0.78 -8.15 10.51
N THR A 50 0.23 -8.94 9.59
CA THR A 50 0.59 -10.35 9.39
C THR A 50 1.00 -10.66 7.95
N LEU A 51 0.99 -9.67 7.06
CA LEU A 51 1.41 -9.84 5.67
C LEU A 51 2.93 -9.72 5.55
N TYR A 52 3.56 -10.75 5.01
CA TYR A 52 4.96 -10.74 4.65
C TYR A 52 5.15 -10.17 3.24
N GLY A 53 6.09 -9.25 3.07
CA GLY A 53 6.35 -8.61 1.78
C GLY A 53 7.13 -9.48 0.81
N GLU A 54 6.47 -9.91 -0.26
CA GLU A 54 7.07 -10.72 -1.33
C GLU A 54 6.56 -10.25 -2.69
N LEU A 55 7.35 -10.47 -3.74
CA LEU A 55 6.93 -10.24 -5.12
C LEU A 55 6.33 -11.54 -5.67
N TYR A 56 5.00 -11.59 -5.71
CA TYR A 56 4.28 -12.74 -6.24
C TYR A 56 4.50 -12.94 -7.74
N HIS A 57 4.51 -14.19 -8.19
CA HIS A 57 4.70 -14.51 -9.61
C HIS A 57 3.86 -15.68 -10.07
N TRP A 58 3.22 -15.50 -11.23
CA TRP A 58 2.53 -16.56 -11.94
C TRP A 58 3.05 -16.59 -13.37
N ALA A 59 3.62 -17.72 -13.78
CA ALA A 59 4.11 -17.90 -15.15
C ALA A 59 2.96 -18.00 -16.16
N ALA A 60 3.20 -17.52 -17.38
CA ALA A 60 2.32 -17.78 -18.51
C ALA A 60 2.26 -19.29 -18.80
N MET A 61 1.06 -19.84 -18.98
CA MET A 61 0.87 -21.28 -19.16
C MET A 61 -0.31 -21.58 -20.07
N ASN A 62 -0.22 -22.69 -20.81
CA ASN A 62 -1.37 -23.30 -21.48
C ASN A 62 -1.88 -24.47 -20.64
N HIS A 63 -3.19 -24.55 -20.47
CA HIS A 63 -3.84 -25.55 -19.63
C HIS A 63 -4.66 -26.54 -20.47
N PRO A 64 -4.71 -27.84 -20.10
CA PRO A 64 -5.52 -28.81 -20.81
C PRO A 64 -7.01 -28.50 -20.66
N LYS A 65 -7.80 -28.90 -21.66
CA LYS A 65 -9.26 -28.72 -21.65
C LYS A 65 -9.87 -29.37 -20.40
N GLY A 66 -10.69 -28.63 -19.66
CA GLY A 66 -11.35 -29.10 -18.45
C GLY A 66 -10.49 -29.01 -17.18
N ALA A 67 -9.30 -28.40 -17.26
CA ALA A 67 -8.52 -28.07 -16.07
C ALA A 67 -9.33 -27.21 -15.09
N MET A 68 -9.13 -27.43 -13.80
CA MET A 68 -9.76 -26.71 -12.71
C MET A 68 -8.69 -26.02 -11.87
N ARG A 69 -8.95 -24.78 -11.47
CA ARG A 69 -8.12 -24.00 -10.56
C ARG A 69 -8.74 -24.04 -9.17
N GLU A 70 -7.96 -24.45 -8.17
CA GLU A 70 -8.33 -24.24 -6.77
C GLU A 70 -8.24 -22.75 -6.43
N ILE A 71 -9.28 -22.22 -5.78
CA ILE A 71 -9.31 -20.88 -5.25
C ILE A 71 -9.01 -20.95 -3.75
N ARG A 72 -8.00 -20.19 -3.33
CA ARG A 72 -7.57 -20.05 -1.94
C ARG A 72 -7.68 -18.60 -1.56
N GLU A 73 -8.29 -18.35 -0.41
CA GLU A 73 -8.39 -17.01 0.16
C GLU A 73 -6.98 -16.45 0.37
N TRP A 74 -6.72 -15.24 -0.15
CA TRP A 74 -5.36 -14.71 -0.27
C TRP A 74 -4.67 -14.50 1.08
N ASP A 75 -5.37 -13.97 2.09
CA ASP A 75 -4.76 -13.65 3.39
C ASP A 75 -4.52 -14.88 4.27
N THR A 76 -5.40 -15.89 4.19
CA THR A 76 -5.43 -17.04 5.11
C THR A 76 -5.00 -18.35 4.47
N HIS A 77 -4.80 -18.38 3.14
CA HIS A 77 -4.55 -19.59 2.34
C HIS A 77 -5.63 -20.66 2.43
N LYS A 78 -6.80 -20.32 3.00
CA LYS A 78 -7.92 -21.24 3.16
C LYS A 78 -8.48 -21.65 1.81
N PRO A 79 -8.62 -22.95 1.50
CA PRO A 79 -9.33 -23.40 0.31
C PRO A 79 -10.79 -22.93 0.32
N LEU A 80 -11.23 -22.29 -0.76
CA LEU A 80 -12.60 -21.79 -0.93
C LEU A 80 -13.40 -22.62 -1.94
N GLY A 81 -12.76 -23.16 -2.98
CA GLY A 81 -13.42 -23.97 -3.98
C GLY A 81 -12.62 -24.12 -5.27
N TYR A 82 -13.31 -24.44 -6.36
CA TYR A 82 -12.69 -24.62 -7.68
C TYR A 82 -13.46 -23.87 -8.76
N ILE A 83 -12.73 -23.32 -9.73
CA ILE A 83 -13.28 -22.74 -10.96
C ILE A 83 -12.66 -23.41 -12.19
N PRO A 84 -13.32 -23.42 -13.35
CA PRO A 84 -12.67 -23.75 -14.61
C PRO A 84 -11.43 -22.88 -14.84
N GLU A 85 -10.35 -23.53 -15.25
CA GLU A 85 -9.13 -22.83 -15.63
C GLU A 85 -9.23 -22.28 -17.06
N ALA A 86 -8.60 -21.12 -17.29
CA ALA A 86 -8.48 -20.55 -18.63
C ALA A 86 -7.55 -21.43 -19.49
N SER A 87 -7.83 -21.55 -20.79
CA SER A 87 -6.96 -22.34 -21.69
C SER A 87 -5.53 -21.79 -21.76
N THR A 88 -5.38 -20.49 -21.58
CA THR A 88 -4.11 -19.79 -21.51
C THR A 88 -4.16 -18.78 -20.37
N THR A 89 -3.11 -18.74 -19.55
CA THR A 89 -2.89 -17.72 -18.52
C THR A 89 -1.66 -16.89 -18.86
N TYR A 90 -1.69 -15.61 -18.51
CA TYR A 90 -0.60 -14.67 -18.75
C TYR A 90 0.42 -14.64 -17.61
N ASN A 91 1.63 -14.19 -17.92
CA ASN A 91 2.65 -13.92 -16.92
C ASN A 91 2.25 -12.73 -16.05
N VAL A 92 2.36 -12.88 -14.73
CA VAL A 92 2.02 -11.85 -13.74
C VAL A 92 3.17 -11.70 -12.76
N VAL A 93 3.68 -10.48 -12.61
CA VAL A 93 4.76 -10.08 -11.69
C VAL A 93 4.19 -9.04 -10.73
N GLY A 94 4.04 -9.43 -9.47
CA GLY A 94 3.31 -8.65 -8.47
C GLY A 94 1.89 -8.36 -8.94
N ASN A 95 1.53 -7.07 -8.95
CA ASN A 95 0.20 -6.59 -9.33
C ASN A 95 0.10 -6.15 -10.80
N MET A 96 1.02 -6.58 -11.68
CA MET A 96 1.01 -6.26 -13.11
C MET A 96 1.25 -7.49 -13.97
N ASN A 97 0.57 -7.59 -15.11
CA ASN A 97 0.79 -8.67 -16.09
C ASN A 97 1.65 -8.23 -17.29
N GLU A 98 2.05 -9.20 -18.10
CA GLU A 98 2.86 -9.01 -19.31
C GLU A 98 2.20 -8.15 -20.42
N HIS A 99 0.94 -7.75 -20.23
CA HIS A 99 0.19 -6.88 -21.14
C HIS A 99 0.05 -5.44 -20.61
N GLN A 100 0.83 -5.07 -19.58
CA GLN A 100 0.71 -3.79 -18.89
C GLN A 100 -0.72 -3.57 -18.36
N VAL A 101 -1.34 -4.60 -17.80
CA VAL A 101 -2.54 -4.45 -16.97
C VAL A 101 -2.11 -4.54 -15.53
N ALA A 102 -2.53 -3.60 -14.70
CA ALA A 102 -2.26 -3.59 -13.26
C ALA A 102 -3.54 -3.47 -12.46
N ILE A 103 -3.62 -4.18 -11.33
CA ILE A 103 -4.76 -4.16 -10.42
C ILE A 103 -4.28 -4.04 -8.99
N THR A 104 -4.78 -3.04 -8.27
CA THR A 104 -4.51 -2.76 -6.86
C THR A 104 -5.83 -2.51 -6.10
N GLU A 105 -5.79 -2.44 -4.77
CA GLU A 105 -7.03 -2.38 -3.97
C GLU A 105 -6.90 -1.63 -2.63
N SER A 106 -8.04 -1.19 -2.11
CA SER A 106 -8.19 -0.94 -0.67
C SER A 106 -9.55 -1.38 -0.12
N THR A 107 -9.54 -2.11 1.01
CA THR A 107 -10.73 -2.59 1.71
C THR A 107 -11.42 -1.53 2.55
N TRP A 108 -12.68 -1.21 2.25
CA TRP A 108 -13.51 -0.29 3.04
C TRP A 108 -14.55 -0.98 3.91
N GLY A 109 -14.69 -2.31 3.78
CA GLY A 109 -15.54 -3.11 4.66
C GLY A 109 -17.03 -2.96 4.32
N GLY A 110 -17.60 -1.80 4.66
CA GLY A 110 -18.98 -1.46 4.37
C GLY A 110 -19.98 -1.97 5.38
N ARG A 111 -21.22 -2.15 4.92
CA ARG A 111 -22.29 -2.75 5.72
C ARG A 111 -21.99 -4.22 5.97
N LYS A 112 -21.84 -4.60 7.25
CA LYS A 112 -21.39 -5.94 7.66
C LYS A 112 -22.26 -7.07 7.09
N GLU A 113 -23.58 -6.86 7.04
CA GLU A 113 -24.55 -7.83 6.52
C GLU A 113 -24.37 -8.16 5.03
N LEU A 114 -23.67 -7.30 4.28
CA LEU A 114 -23.38 -7.51 2.87
C LEU A 114 -22.10 -8.34 2.61
N GLY A 115 -21.19 -8.38 3.59
CA GLY A 115 -19.92 -9.11 3.49
C GLY A 115 -20.03 -10.63 3.67
N GLU A 116 -21.20 -11.14 4.08
CA GLU A 116 -21.46 -12.58 4.23
C GLU A 116 -22.06 -13.22 2.96
N ALA A 117 -21.72 -12.72 1.78
CA ALA A 117 -22.25 -13.25 0.53
C ALA A 117 -21.80 -14.70 0.27
N ASN A 118 -22.63 -15.47 -0.44
CA ASN A 118 -22.26 -16.82 -0.85
C ASN A 118 -21.31 -16.73 -2.06
N GLY A 119 -20.07 -17.15 -1.88
CA GLY A 119 -19.08 -17.12 -2.94
C GLY A 119 -17.75 -17.74 -2.58
N ILE A 120 -16.90 -17.89 -3.61
CA ILE A 120 -15.53 -18.40 -3.45
C ILE A 120 -14.48 -17.42 -3.97
N MET A 121 -14.86 -16.36 -4.67
CA MET A 121 -13.90 -15.36 -5.16
C MET A 121 -13.66 -14.30 -4.09
N ASP A 122 -12.55 -14.39 -3.38
CA ASP A 122 -12.06 -13.31 -2.53
C ASP A 122 -11.37 -12.22 -3.35
N TYR A 123 -11.18 -11.05 -2.76
CA TYR A 123 -10.62 -9.86 -3.39
C TYR A 123 -9.21 -10.10 -3.97
N GLY A 124 -8.32 -10.77 -3.24
CA GLY A 124 -6.97 -11.10 -3.70
C GLY A 124 -7.01 -12.08 -4.87
N SER A 125 -7.83 -13.13 -4.78
CA SER A 125 -8.08 -14.02 -5.91
C SER A 125 -8.62 -13.28 -7.13
N LEU A 126 -9.51 -12.30 -6.97
CA LEU A 126 -10.01 -11.50 -8.09
C LEU A 126 -8.90 -10.73 -8.79
N ILE A 127 -7.96 -10.14 -8.05
CA ILE A 127 -6.79 -9.45 -8.60
C ILE A 127 -5.97 -10.42 -9.46
N TYR A 128 -5.44 -11.48 -8.84
CA TYR A 128 -4.44 -12.32 -9.51
C TYR A 128 -5.02 -13.23 -10.58
N VAL A 129 -6.25 -13.73 -10.41
CA VAL A 129 -6.93 -14.51 -11.46
C VAL A 129 -7.26 -13.63 -12.65
N SER A 130 -7.65 -12.37 -12.44
CA SER A 130 -8.00 -11.46 -13.54
C SER A 130 -6.77 -10.97 -14.29
N LEU A 131 -5.67 -10.68 -13.59
CA LEU A 131 -4.38 -10.36 -14.22
C LEU A 131 -3.90 -11.50 -15.12
N GLN A 132 -4.09 -12.76 -14.72
CA GLN A 132 -3.75 -13.92 -15.53
C GLN A 132 -4.67 -14.12 -16.75
N ARG A 133 -5.78 -13.38 -16.88
CA ARG A 133 -6.85 -13.63 -17.86
C ARG A 133 -7.24 -12.42 -18.70
N SER A 134 -6.59 -11.27 -18.53
CA SER A 134 -6.95 -10.01 -19.21
C SER A 134 -5.78 -9.33 -19.92
N LYS A 135 -6.05 -8.58 -21.00
CA LYS A 135 -5.08 -7.79 -21.74
C LYS A 135 -5.34 -6.27 -21.72
N SER A 136 -6.43 -5.85 -21.08
CA SER A 136 -6.80 -4.44 -20.89
C SER A 136 -7.53 -4.25 -19.57
N ALA A 137 -7.63 -3.00 -19.10
CA ALA A 137 -8.35 -2.64 -17.90
C ALA A 137 -9.83 -3.06 -17.97
N ARG A 138 -10.47 -2.90 -19.13
CA ARG A 138 -11.87 -3.30 -19.33
C ARG A 138 -12.06 -4.81 -19.34
N GLU A 139 -11.12 -5.56 -19.94
CA GLU A 139 -11.13 -7.02 -19.85
C GLU A 139 -10.93 -7.50 -18.42
N ALA A 140 -10.10 -6.82 -17.62
CA ALA A 140 -9.93 -7.11 -16.21
C ALA A 140 -11.23 -6.88 -15.43
N ILE A 141 -11.87 -5.71 -15.59
CA ILE A 141 -13.19 -5.43 -14.96
C ILE A 141 -14.22 -6.49 -15.35
N LYS A 142 -14.30 -6.84 -16.64
CA LYS A 142 -15.21 -7.88 -17.12
C LYS A 142 -14.90 -9.23 -16.48
N THR A 143 -13.62 -9.61 -16.40
CA THR A 143 -13.20 -10.88 -15.79
C THR A 143 -13.57 -10.93 -14.31
N MET A 144 -13.26 -9.88 -13.55
CA MET A 144 -13.59 -9.79 -12.12
C MET A 144 -15.09 -9.91 -11.89
N THR A 145 -15.89 -9.14 -12.64
CA THR A 145 -17.35 -9.10 -12.48
C THR A 145 -18.03 -10.38 -12.96
N ASP A 146 -17.54 -11.02 -14.04
CA ASP A 146 -17.99 -12.34 -14.48
C ASP A 146 -17.69 -13.41 -13.44
N LEU A 147 -16.47 -13.43 -12.87
CA LEU A 147 -16.08 -14.37 -11.83
C LEU A 147 -16.96 -14.24 -10.58
N VAL A 148 -17.24 -13.00 -10.17
CA VAL A 148 -18.12 -12.73 -9.03
C VAL A 148 -19.56 -13.15 -9.31
N ARG A 149 -20.08 -12.89 -10.52
CA ARG A 149 -21.41 -13.37 -10.91
C ARG A 149 -21.48 -14.91 -10.87
N ASP A 150 -20.49 -15.56 -11.46
CA ASP A 150 -20.53 -17.00 -11.75
C ASP A 150 -20.09 -17.86 -10.56
N TYR A 151 -19.28 -17.34 -9.64
CA TYR A 151 -18.71 -18.08 -8.50
C TYR A 151 -18.97 -17.41 -7.15
N GLY A 152 -19.60 -16.23 -7.14
CA GLY A 152 -19.93 -15.49 -5.94
C GLY A 152 -18.72 -14.74 -5.35
N TYR A 153 -19.02 -13.78 -4.49
CA TYR A 153 -18.04 -12.92 -3.84
C TYR A 153 -17.82 -13.34 -2.39
N ALA A 154 -16.57 -13.41 -1.95
CA ALA A 154 -16.16 -13.92 -0.63
C ALA A 154 -15.42 -12.87 0.21
N SER A 155 -15.64 -11.58 -0.06
CA SER A 155 -14.97 -10.47 0.64
C SER A 155 -15.95 -9.38 1.05
N SER A 156 -15.44 -8.41 1.81
CA SER A 156 -16.18 -7.20 2.17
C SER A 156 -16.13 -6.15 1.06
N GLY A 157 -16.55 -4.92 1.36
CA GLY A 157 -16.45 -3.82 0.41
C GLY A 157 -15.00 -3.48 0.05
N GLU A 158 -14.70 -3.45 -1.24
CA GLU A 158 -13.37 -3.18 -1.80
C GLU A 158 -13.44 -2.07 -2.86
N SER A 159 -12.41 -1.25 -2.91
CA SER A 159 -12.13 -0.34 -4.02
C SER A 159 -10.94 -0.90 -4.79
N PHE A 160 -11.09 -1.19 -6.08
CA PHE A 160 -10.01 -1.64 -6.94
C PHE A 160 -9.60 -0.52 -7.91
N THR A 161 -8.30 -0.26 -8.00
CA THR A 161 -7.75 0.49 -9.13
C THR A 161 -7.37 -0.51 -10.21
N ILE A 162 -7.93 -0.35 -11.40
CA ILE A 162 -7.70 -1.24 -12.55
C ILE A 162 -7.21 -0.38 -13.70
N ALA A 163 -5.96 -0.60 -14.12
CA ALA A 163 -5.30 0.21 -15.13
C ALA A 163 -4.72 -0.64 -16.25
N ASP A 164 -4.64 -0.04 -17.43
CA ASP A 164 -3.71 -0.45 -18.48
C ASP A 164 -2.91 0.76 -18.97
N LYS A 165 -2.05 0.57 -19.98
CA LYS A 165 -1.23 1.65 -20.56
C LYS A 165 -2.03 2.82 -21.15
N ASN A 166 -3.35 2.71 -21.32
CA ASN A 166 -4.21 3.69 -21.97
C ASN A 166 -5.21 4.38 -21.03
N GLU A 167 -5.68 3.69 -20.00
CA GLU A 167 -6.75 4.17 -19.10
C GLU A 167 -6.67 3.54 -17.71
N VAL A 168 -7.35 4.18 -16.75
CA VAL A 168 -7.46 3.70 -15.37
C VAL A 168 -8.88 3.89 -14.84
N TRP A 169 -9.31 2.93 -14.04
CA TRP A 169 -10.65 2.81 -13.48
C TRP A 169 -10.59 2.61 -11.98
N VAL A 170 -11.55 3.19 -11.26
CA VAL A 170 -11.85 2.86 -9.87
C VAL A 170 -13.13 2.03 -9.87
N LEU A 171 -13.06 0.79 -9.39
CA LEU A 171 -14.18 -0.15 -9.23
C LEU A 171 -14.48 -0.34 -7.75
N GLU A 172 -15.67 0.06 -7.31
CA GLU A 172 -16.15 -0.21 -5.94
C GLU A 172 -17.13 -1.38 -5.96
N MET A 173 -16.89 -2.37 -5.11
CA MET A 173 -17.61 -3.64 -5.10
C MET A 173 -17.93 -4.09 -3.68
N ILE A 174 -19.16 -4.60 -3.45
CA ILE A 174 -19.54 -5.24 -2.19
C ILE A 174 -20.52 -6.38 -2.41
N GLY A 175 -20.42 -7.41 -1.58
CA GLY A 175 -21.31 -8.57 -1.64
C GLY A 175 -22.79 -8.23 -1.52
N LYS A 176 -23.66 -9.16 -1.94
CA LYS A 176 -25.12 -9.00 -1.83
C LYS A 176 -25.70 -9.44 -0.48
N GLY A 177 -24.85 -9.85 0.45
CA GLY A 177 -25.22 -10.36 1.76
C GLY A 177 -25.65 -11.83 1.79
N LYS A 178 -25.94 -12.31 3.00
CA LYS A 178 -26.15 -13.73 3.30
C LYS A 178 -27.19 -14.39 2.39
N GLY A 179 -26.81 -15.54 1.85
CA GLY A 179 -27.70 -16.34 0.98
C GLY A 179 -27.84 -15.82 -0.45
N LYS A 180 -27.26 -14.66 -0.78
CA LYS A 180 -27.22 -14.13 -2.14
C LYS A 180 -25.84 -14.35 -2.76
N LYS A 181 -25.82 -14.78 -4.02
CA LYS A 181 -24.60 -14.96 -4.82
C LYS A 181 -24.26 -13.66 -5.55
N GLY A 182 -22.98 -13.33 -5.62
CA GLY A 182 -22.43 -12.18 -6.35
C GLY A 182 -22.28 -10.92 -5.50
N ALA A 183 -22.00 -9.81 -6.18
CA ALA A 183 -21.78 -8.49 -5.60
C ALA A 183 -22.55 -7.43 -6.39
N VAL A 184 -22.80 -6.28 -5.76
CA VAL A 184 -23.12 -5.03 -6.48
C VAL A 184 -21.83 -4.23 -6.64
N TRP A 185 -21.71 -3.52 -7.74
CA TRP A 185 -20.49 -2.78 -8.05
C TRP A 185 -20.76 -1.62 -9.01
N VAL A 186 -19.85 -0.65 -9.00
CA VAL A 186 -19.77 0.46 -9.95
C VAL A 186 -18.30 0.73 -10.27
N ALA A 187 -17.99 0.95 -11.54
CA ALA A 187 -16.67 1.34 -12.02
C ALA A 187 -16.74 2.67 -12.75
N ILE A 188 -15.83 3.59 -12.42
CA ILE A 188 -15.70 4.91 -13.05
C ILE A 188 -14.30 5.05 -13.65
N ARG A 189 -14.24 5.44 -14.91
CA ARG A 189 -12.99 5.78 -15.59
C ARG A 189 -12.48 7.12 -15.06
N ILE A 190 -11.24 7.17 -14.62
CA ILE A 190 -10.61 8.43 -14.24
C ILE A 190 -10.20 9.18 -15.51
N PRO A 191 -10.53 10.48 -15.65
CA PRO A 191 -10.12 11.25 -16.82
C PRO A 191 -8.61 11.26 -17.01
N ASP A 192 -8.17 11.23 -18.27
CA ASP A 192 -6.74 11.17 -18.61
C ASP A 192 -5.91 12.27 -17.93
N ASN A 193 -6.47 13.46 -17.75
CA ASN A 193 -5.80 14.64 -17.19
C ASN A 193 -6.02 14.82 -15.68
N ALA A 194 -6.58 13.82 -14.99
CA ALA A 194 -6.87 13.88 -13.58
C ALA A 194 -5.93 12.99 -12.75
N ILE A 195 -5.85 13.31 -11.46
CA ILE A 195 -5.38 12.40 -10.41
C ILE A 195 -6.56 11.96 -9.56
N SER A 196 -6.46 10.74 -9.01
CA SER A 196 -7.43 10.17 -8.09
C SER A 196 -6.68 9.41 -6.99
N ALA A 197 -7.39 8.98 -5.98
CA ALA A 197 -6.87 8.11 -4.94
C ALA A 197 -8.02 7.49 -4.18
N HIS A 198 -7.78 6.33 -3.59
CA HIS A 198 -8.69 5.71 -2.64
C HIS A 198 -7.93 5.09 -1.48
N ALA A 199 -8.67 4.91 -0.39
CA ALA A 199 -8.23 4.29 0.84
C ALA A 199 -9.41 3.46 1.37
N ASN A 200 -9.41 3.11 2.65
CA ASN A 200 -10.42 2.24 3.27
C ASN A 200 -11.83 2.91 3.45
N GLN A 201 -12.28 3.70 2.47
CA GLN A 201 -13.57 4.36 2.36
C GLN A 201 -13.99 4.42 0.89
N ALA A 202 -15.19 3.96 0.55
CA ALA A 202 -15.78 4.14 -0.77
C ALA A 202 -16.03 5.64 -1.05
N ARG A 203 -15.87 6.07 -2.30
CA ARG A 203 -15.84 7.45 -2.77
C ARG A 203 -16.72 7.70 -3.98
N ILE A 204 -17.20 6.68 -4.69
CA ILE A 204 -18.13 6.87 -5.81
C ILE A 204 -19.50 7.27 -5.25
N HIS A 205 -19.86 8.55 -5.43
CA HIS A 205 -21.16 9.08 -5.05
C HIS A 205 -22.22 8.80 -6.13
N LYS A 206 -22.52 9.79 -6.99
CA LYS A 206 -23.54 9.64 -8.03
C LYS A 206 -23.05 8.78 -9.18
N ILE A 207 -23.89 7.83 -9.61
CA ILE A 207 -23.64 7.02 -10.81
C ILE A 207 -24.12 7.82 -12.05
N PRO A 208 -23.23 8.11 -13.03
CA PRO A 208 -23.61 8.78 -14.27
C PRO A 208 -24.32 7.81 -15.23
N PHE A 209 -25.56 7.42 -14.89
CA PHE A 209 -26.37 6.52 -15.69
C PHE A 209 -26.47 7.03 -17.14
N GLY A 210 -26.04 6.22 -18.10
CA GLY A 210 -26.04 6.54 -19.53
C GLY A 210 -24.65 6.82 -20.12
N ASP A 211 -23.64 7.15 -19.31
CA ASP A 211 -22.26 7.23 -19.78
C ASP A 211 -21.64 5.84 -19.87
N LYS A 212 -21.91 5.14 -20.97
CA LYS A 212 -21.38 3.79 -21.22
C LYS A 212 -19.87 3.76 -21.50
N GLU A 213 -19.26 4.92 -21.75
CA GLU A 213 -17.84 5.00 -22.05
C GLU A 213 -17.02 5.06 -20.77
N ASN A 214 -17.45 5.87 -19.79
CA ASN A 214 -16.71 6.11 -18.55
C ASN A 214 -17.37 5.51 -17.31
N CYS A 215 -18.49 4.80 -17.44
CA CYS A 215 -19.16 4.15 -16.32
C CYS A 215 -19.66 2.74 -16.67
N MET A 216 -19.36 1.79 -15.79
CA MET A 216 -19.89 0.43 -15.81
C MET A 216 -20.48 0.13 -14.43
N TYR A 217 -21.58 -0.61 -14.35
CA TYR A 217 -22.22 -0.90 -13.06
C TYR A 217 -23.05 -2.18 -13.11
N GLU A 218 -23.26 -2.77 -11.94
CA GLU A 218 -24.13 -3.93 -11.77
C GLU A 218 -25.61 -3.54 -11.97
N LYS A 219 -26.37 -4.37 -12.70
CA LYS A 219 -27.76 -4.03 -13.08
C LYS A 219 -28.68 -3.83 -11.89
N ASP A 220 -28.44 -4.55 -10.79
CA ASP A 220 -29.25 -4.46 -9.57
C ASP A 220 -28.64 -3.57 -8.48
N VAL A 221 -27.64 -2.72 -8.80
CA VAL A 221 -26.98 -1.82 -7.84
C VAL A 221 -27.98 -0.93 -7.10
N VAL A 222 -28.95 -0.31 -7.76
CA VAL A 222 -29.96 0.51 -7.05
C VAL A 222 -31.01 -0.36 -6.37
N ASN A 223 -31.38 -1.48 -7.00
CA ASN A 223 -32.45 -2.36 -6.51
C ASN A 223 -32.08 -3.03 -5.20
N LEU A 224 -30.83 -3.49 -5.04
CA LEU A 224 -30.38 -4.04 -3.78
C LEU A 224 -30.45 -2.99 -2.66
N ALA A 225 -29.99 -1.75 -2.91
CA ALA A 225 -30.06 -0.68 -1.91
C ALA A 225 -31.51 -0.38 -1.48
N ARG A 226 -32.47 -0.41 -2.41
CA ARG A 226 -33.90 -0.27 -2.09
C ARG A 226 -34.42 -1.44 -1.27
N GLN A 227 -34.11 -2.67 -1.68
CA GLN A 227 -34.53 -3.89 -0.95
C GLN A 227 -34.03 -3.91 0.49
N MET A 228 -32.80 -3.44 0.71
CA MET A 228 -32.19 -3.37 2.04
C MET A 228 -32.61 -2.11 2.82
N GLY A 229 -33.38 -1.21 2.22
CA GLY A 229 -33.84 0.03 2.85
C GLY A 229 -32.76 1.12 2.98
N TYR A 230 -31.61 0.99 2.33
CA TYR A 230 -30.53 1.97 2.36
C TYR A 230 -30.82 3.21 1.49
N TYR A 231 -31.72 3.08 0.52
CA TYR A 231 -32.05 4.14 -0.41
C TYR A 231 -33.53 4.16 -0.77
N LYS A 232 -34.09 5.37 -0.88
CA LYS A 232 -35.44 5.66 -1.40
C LYS A 232 -35.32 6.83 -2.38
N GLY A 233 -35.96 6.74 -3.53
CA GLY A 233 -35.90 7.78 -4.57
C GLY A 233 -35.69 7.20 -5.97
N ASN A 234 -35.45 8.09 -6.94
CA ASN A 234 -35.23 7.76 -8.34
C ASN A 234 -33.77 7.37 -8.62
N ASP A 235 -33.51 6.52 -9.62
CA ASP A 235 -32.15 6.07 -9.93
C ASP A 235 -31.15 7.22 -10.11
N ALA A 236 -31.56 8.32 -10.74
CA ALA A 236 -30.70 9.49 -11.01
C ALA A 236 -30.13 10.18 -9.73
N ASP A 237 -30.75 9.96 -8.58
CA ASP A 237 -30.32 10.52 -7.29
C ASP A 237 -29.58 9.49 -6.41
N PHE A 238 -29.32 8.29 -6.94
CA PHE A 238 -28.63 7.24 -6.21
C PHE A 238 -27.16 7.62 -5.93
N ASP A 239 -26.75 7.42 -4.67
CA ASP A 239 -25.41 7.70 -4.16
C ASP A 239 -24.82 6.40 -3.61
N PHE A 240 -23.88 5.78 -4.35
CA PHE A 240 -23.34 4.46 -4.05
C PHE A 240 -22.62 4.44 -2.70
N GLN A 241 -21.75 5.43 -2.46
CA GLN A 241 -21.04 5.62 -1.19
C GLN A 241 -22.01 5.68 -0.01
N LYS A 242 -23.04 6.54 -0.06
CA LYS A 242 -24.01 6.66 1.04
C LYS A 242 -24.82 5.37 1.24
N ALA A 243 -25.16 4.70 0.15
CA ALA A 243 -25.94 3.47 0.20
C ALA A 243 -25.14 2.33 0.84
N TYR A 244 -23.85 2.16 0.52
CA TYR A 244 -23.09 0.96 0.86
C TYR A 244 -21.96 1.14 1.87
N ASN A 245 -21.42 2.35 1.99
CA ASN A 245 -20.34 2.67 2.93
C ASN A 245 -20.47 4.12 3.45
N PRO A 246 -21.56 4.44 4.18
CA PRO A 246 -21.82 5.80 4.64
C PRO A 246 -20.68 6.32 5.51
N TYR A 247 -20.40 7.64 5.41
CA TYR A 247 -19.31 8.26 6.14
C TYR A 247 -19.49 8.12 7.65
N THR A 248 -18.36 7.85 8.31
CA THR A 248 -18.20 7.95 9.76
C THR A 248 -17.06 8.92 10.04
N PHE A 249 -16.93 9.37 11.30
CA PHE A 249 -15.77 10.15 11.71
C PHE A 249 -14.45 9.45 11.32
N SER A 250 -14.35 8.14 11.56
CA SER A 250 -13.16 7.35 11.21
C SER A 250 -12.96 7.24 9.69
N GLY A 251 -14.02 7.04 8.90
CA GLY A 251 -13.93 7.01 7.44
C GLY A 251 -13.36 8.31 6.87
N LEU A 252 -13.77 9.45 7.42
CA LEU A 252 -13.22 10.75 7.04
C LEU A 252 -11.78 10.93 7.54
N ARG A 253 -11.55 10.70 8.84
CA ARG A 253 -10.29 11.03 9.52
C ARG A 253 -9.16 10.07 9.18
N ALA A 254 -9.43 8.78 9.05
CA ALA A 254 -8.43 7.76 8.78
C ALA A 254 -8.33 7.39 7.29
N CYS A 255 -9.30 7.73 6.44
CA CYS A 255 -9.29 7.33 5.02
C CYS A 255 -9.29 8.53 4.07
N GLU A 256 -10.33 9.38 4.09
CA GLU A 256 -10.36 10.55 3.19
C GLU A 256 -9.18 11.51 3.47
N ALA A 257 -8.67 11.59 4.70
CA ALA A 257 -7.46 12.35 5.02
C ALA A 257 -6.24 11.95 4.18
N ARG A 258 -6.02 10.65 3.96
CA ARG A 258 -4.90 10.14 3.13
C ARG A 258 -5.06 10.55 1.67
N VAL A 259 -6.28 10.45 1.15
CA VAL A 259 -6.58 10.92 -0.21
C VAL A 259 -6.35 12.43 -0.32
N TRP A 260 -6.78 13.19 0.68
CA TRP A 260 -6.59 14.64 0.73
C TRP A 260 -5.12 15.01 0.80
N SER A 261 -4.29 14.29 1.57
CA SER A 261 -2.85 14.58 1.65
C SER A 261 -2.15 14.38 0.31
N PHE A 262 -2.60 13.45 -0.53
CA PHE A 262 -2.17 13.35 -1.91
C PHE A 262 -2.67 14.53 -2.76
N PHE A 263 -3.99 14.81 -2.75
CA PHE A 263 -4.56 15.86 -3.60
C PHE A 263 -3.98 17.25 -3.32
N ARG A 264 -3.79 17.61 -2.05
CA ARG A 264 -3.24 18.93 -1.68
C ARG A 264 -1.81 19.17 -2.16
N ASN A 265 -1.03 18.10 -2.37
CA ASN A 265 0.32 18.22 -2.90
C ASN A 265 0.34 18.61 -4.39
N PHE A 266 -0.79 18.44 -5.10
CA PHE A 266 -0.89 18.68 -6.53
C PHE A 266 -2.04 19.61 -6.93
N SER A 267 -2.94 19.99 -6.03
CA SER A 267 -4.05 20.90 -6.31
C SER A 267 -4.31 21.78 -5.08
N LYS A 268 -4.10 23.09 -5.23
CA LYS A 268 -4.38 24.08 -4.17
C LYS A 268 -5.85 24.08 -3.75
N ASP A 269 -6.75 23.74 -4.66
CA ASP A 269 -8.19 23.66 -4.40
C ASP A 269 -8.55 22.56 -3.39
N ALA A 270 -7.67 21.59 -3.15
CA ALA A 270 -7.93 20.52 -2.19
C ALA A 270 -7.98 21.03 -0.73
N GLU A 271 -7.38 22.18 -0.42
CA GLU A 271 -7.36 22.76 0.93
C GLU A 271 -8.78 23.03 1.47
N LYS A 272 -9.75 23.32 0.60
CA LYS A 272 -11.16 23.54 1.01
C LYS A 272 -11.81 22.31 1.66
N TYR A 273 -11.26 21.12 1.42
CA TYR A 273 -11.76 19.86 1.99
C TYR A 273 -11.14 19.51 3.35
N GLU A 274 -10.30 20.38 3.94
CA GLU A 274 -9.68 20.09 5.25
C GLU A 274 -10.74 19.76 6.31
N LYS A 275 -11.84 20.53 6.39
CA LYS A 275 -12.94 20.25 7.35
C LYS A 275 -13.53 18.85 7.20
N HIS A 276 -13.76 18.43 5.95
CA HIS A 276 -14.27 17.10 5.64
C HIS A 276 -13.34 16.02 6.17
N VAL A 277 -12.05 16.08 5.85
CA VAL A 277 -11.09 15.07 6.29
C VAL A 277 -10.71 15.15 7.78
N ARG A 278 -11.09 16.23 8.45
CA ARG A 278 -11.04 16.36 9.91
C ARG A 278 -12.22 15.72 10.63
N GLY A 279 -13.14 15.08 9.90
CA GLY A 279 -14.25 14.33 10.48
C GLY A 279 -15.58 15.08 10.54
N ASP A 280 -15.70 16.23 9.87
CA ASP A 280 -16.99 16.94 9.76
C ASP A 280 -17.88 16.27 8.70
N LEU A 281 -18.89 15.54 9.18
CA LEU A 281 -19.86 14.83 8.35
C LEU A 281 -20.79 15.77 7.55
N ASN A 282 -20.83 17.06 7.88
CA ASN A 282 -21.65 18.05 7.18
C ASN A 282 -20.86 18.90 6.16
N ALA A 283 -19.54 18.75 6.12
CA ALA A 283 -18.71 19.45 5.16
C ALA A 283 -18.89 18.91 3.73
N ASP A 284 -18.56 19.74 2.75
CA ASP A 284 -18.53 19.33 1.35
C ASP A 284 -17.57 18.15 1.16
N TYR A 285 -18.06 17.08 0.53
CA TYR A 285 -17.26 15.88 0.29
C TYR A 285 -16.23 16.11 -0.81
N MET A 286 -15.09 15.44 -0.69
CA MET A 286 -14.01 15.49 -1.65
C MET A 286 -14.38 14.68 -2.92
N PRO A 287 -14.16 15.21 -4.15
CA PRO A 287 -14.52 14.51 -5.38
C PRO A 287 -13.63 13.29 -5.61
N LEU A 288 -14.12 12.33 -6.41
CA LEU A 288 -13.38 11.12 -6.76
C LEU A 288 -12.00 11.44 -7.38
N TYR A 289 -11.91 12.51 -8.18
CA TYR A 289 -10.68 12.94 -8.84
C TYR A 289 -10.59 14.47 -8.90
N VAL A 290 -9.37 14.98 -9.06
CA VAL A 290 -9.06 16.41 -9.27
C VAL A 290 -8.09 16.59 -10.45
N ILE A 291 -8.10 17.76 -11.08
CA ILE A 291 -7.10 18.13 -12.07
C ILE A 291 -5.91 18.76 -11.33
N PRO A 292 -4.69 18.20 -11.44
CA PRO A 292 -3.56 18.75 -10.73
C PRO A 292 -3.06 20.04 -11.39
N ASP A 293 -2.54 20.97 -10.57
CA ASP A 293 -1.95 22.26 -10.96
C ASP A 293 -0.67 22.08 -11.79
N ARG A 294 -0.03 20.92 -11.69
CA ARG A 294 1.12 20.49 -12.50
C ARG A 294 1.05 19.01 -12.80
N LYS A 295 1.78 18.58 -13.82
CA LYS A 295 1.97 17.15 -14.10
C LYS A 295 2.68 16.43 -12.95
N VAL A 296 2.37 15.15 -12.78
CA VAL A 296 2.85 14.28 -11.70
C VAL A 296 3.84 13.24 -12.24
N SER A 297 4.99 13.08 -11.59
CA SER A 297 6.00 12.07 -11.96
C SER A 297 5.86 10.78 -11.14
N VAL A 298 6.51 9.70 -11.58
CA VAL A 298 6.61 8.47 -10.77
C VAL A 298 7.25 8.77 -9.42
N GLN A 299 8.31 9.59 -9.39
CA GLN A 299 8.98 10.04 -8.17
C GLN A 299 8.06 10.84 -7.25
N ASP A 300 7.14 11.61 -7.81
CA ASP A 300 6.13 12.32 -7.02
C ASP A 300 5.16 11.35 -6.33
N VAL A 301 4.72 10.30 -7.03
CA VAL A 301 3.86 9.25 -6.44
C VAL A 301 4.62 8.47 -5.38
N GLN A 302 5.87 8.08 -5.64
CA GLN A 302 6.73 7.42 -4.65
C GLN A 302 6.92 8.27 -3.39
N ARG A 303 7.11 9.59 -3.53
CA ARG A 303 7.16 10.53 -2.39
C ARG A 303 5.82 10.67 -1.68
N ALA A 304 4.70 10.69 -2.40
CA ALA A 304 3.37 10.74 -1.80
C ALA A 304 3.06 9.48 -0.98
N MET A 305 3.53 8.29 -1.42
CA MET A 305 3.43 7.05 -0.66
C MET A 305 4.19 7.09 0.67
N ARG A 306 5.10 8.06 0.86
CA ARG A 306 5.91 8.26 2.08
C ARG A 306 5.30 9.25 3.06
N ASN A 307 4.11 9.77 2.77
CA ASN A 307 3.55 10.92 3.50
C ASN A 307 2.98 10.53 4.87
N HIS A 308 3.27 11.37 5.86
CA HIS A 308 2.72 11.35 7.22
C HIS A 308 2.05 12.67 7.59
N TYR A 309 1.42 13.31 6.61
CA TYR A 309 0.76 14.62 6.76
C TYR A 309 1.69 15.80 7.10
N GLU A 310 2.97 15.70 6.71
CA GLU A 310 3.98 16.73 7.02
C GLU A 310 3.50 18.13 6.61
N GLY A 311 3.66 19.09 7.51
CA GLY A 311 3.27 20.49 7.27
C GLY A 311 1.76 20.75 7.34
N THR A 312 0.99 19.85 7.96
CA THR A 312 -0.44 20.04 8.21
C THR A 312 -0.76 19.92 9.70
N SER A 313 -2.02 20.18 10.07
CA SER A 313 -2.51 19.98 11.43
C SER A 313 -2.60 18.51 11.86
N MET A 314 -2.40 17.56 10.93
CA MET A 314 -2.36 16.10 11.18
C MET A 314 -0.92 15.56 11.25
N ASP A 315 0.09 16.43 11.22
CA ASP A 315 1.50 16.04 11.27
C ASP A 315 1.86 15.42 12.63
N MET A 316 2.08 14.11 12.63
CA MET A 316 2.42 13.32 13.82
C MET A 316 3.83 13.58 14.35
N THR A 317 4.64 14.46 13.75
CA THR A 317 5.95 14.83 14.31
C THR A 317 5.87 16.01 15.30
N GLN A 318 4.71 16.65 15.41
CA GLN A 318 4.57 17.94 16.11
C GLN A 318 4.16 17.82 17.58
N ASP A 319 3.64 16.66 18.03
CA ASP A 319 3.20 16.44 19.40
C ASP A 319 4.13 15.51 20.21
N VAL A 320 3.80 15.34 21.51
CA VAL A 320 4.60 14.54 22.47
C VAL A 320 4.73 13.05 22.09
N GLY A 321 3.75 12.51 21.36
CA GLY A 321 3.76 11.14 20.88
C GLY A 321 4.86 10.85 19.86
N ALA A 322 5.45 11.88 19.24
CA ALA A 322 6.60 11.73 18.37
C ALA A 322 7.89 11.37 19.13
N GLY A 323 7.87 11.50 20.46
CA GLY A 323 9.01 11.24 21.32
C GLY A 323 10.19 12.22 21.09
N PRO A 324 11.36 11.94 21.70
CA PRO A 324 12.52 12.82 21.66
C PRO A 324 13.14 12.98 20.26
N TYR A 325 12.83 12.07 19.33
CA TYR A 325 13.44 12.02 18.00
C TYR A 325 12.42 12.19 16.87
N LYS A 326 11.30 12.88 17.14
CA LYS A 326 10.33 13.33 16.14
C LYS A 326 9.84 12.22 15.20
N SER A 327 9.56 11.05 15.77
CA SER A 327 9.07 9.89 15.03
C SER A 327 7.67 10.17 14.47
N PRO A 328 7.43 9.99 13.15
CA PRO A 328 6.12 10.22 12.56
C PRO A 328 5.14 9.06 12.81
N TYR A 329 5.54 8.07 13.62
CA TYR A 329 4.75 6.88 13.88
C TYR A 329 4.01 6.95 15.20
N ARG A 330 2.84 6.31 15.25
CA ARG A 330 2.10 6.04 16.48
C ARG A 330 1.90 4.54 16.61
N TRP A 331 2.45 3.98 17.67
CA TRP A 331 2.25 2.58 18.00
C TRP A 331 0.78 2.37 18.37
N ARG A 332 0.16 1.36 17.77
CA ARG A 332 -1.28 1.05 17.95
C ARG A 332 -1.61 0.87 19.44
N PRO A 333 -2.83 1.21 19.90
CA PRO A 333 -4.06 1.40 19.11
C PRO A 333 -4.21 2.76 18.40
N MET A 334 -5.13 2.82 17.42
CA MET A 334 -5.47 4.06 16.68
C MET A 334 -6.28 5.06 17.47
N SER A 335 -6.88 4.63 18.57
CA SER A 335 -7.69 5.47 19.45
C SER A 335 -7.34 5.16 20.89
N PHE A 336 -7.51 6.16 21.75
CA PHE A 336 -7.27 6.03 23.18
C PHE A 336 -8.27 6.90 23.95
N GLU A 337 -8.46 6.61 25.23
CA GLU A 337 -9.37 7.33 26.11
C GLU A 337 -8.59 7.99 27.25
N VAL A 338 -8.89 9.25 27.54
CA VAL A 338 -8.39 9.98 28.71
C VAL A 338 -9.57 10.69 29.36
N GLU A 339 -9.79 10.44 30.65
CA GLU A 339 -10.87 11.07 31.44
C GLU A 339 -12.27 10.92 30.80
N GLY A 340 -12.58 9.76 30.19
CA GLY A 340 -13.87 9.52 29.54
C GLY A 340 -14.01 10.10 28.13
N GLN A 341 -12.98 10.79 27.62
CA GLN A 341 -12.97 11.38 26.28
C GLN A 341 -12.13 10.53 25.32
N ASN A 342 -12.67 10.25 24.14
CA ASN A 342 -11.97 9.53 23.07
C ASN A 342 -11.09 10.47 22.25
N TYR A 343 -9.89 9.98 21.91
CA TYR A 343 -8.87 10.60 21.08
C TYR A 343 -8.39 9.62 20.01
N ILE A 344 -7.70 10.13 18.99
CA ILE A 344 -7.16 9.35 17.88
C ILE A 344 -5.68 9.62 17.66
N ASN A 345 -5.01 8.63 17.07
CA ASN A 345 -3.77 8.80 16.33
C ASN A 345 -4.10 8.87 14.84
N GLU A 346 -3.36 9.65 14.06
CA GLU A 346 -3.62 9.74 12.62
C GLU A 346 -3.20 8.47 11.88
N ARG A 347 -3.93 8.12 10.81
CA ARG A 347 -3.49 7.11 9.85
C ARG A 347 -2.92 7.82 8.63
N ALA A 348 -1.59 7.91 8.58
CA ALA A 348 -0.79 8.41 7.44
C ALA A 348 -0.93 7.54 6.19
N ILE A 349 -0.32 7.87 5.04
CA ILE A 349 -0.22 6.91 3.91
C ILE A 349 0.87 5.87 4.20
N ALA A 350 2.05 6.33 4.62
CA ALA A 350 3.11 5.44 5.08
C ALA A 350 2.80 4.87 6.47
N THR A 351 3.18 3.61 6.69
CA THR A 351 3.05 2.94 7.99
C THR A 351 4.01 1.76 8.11
N GLN A 352 4.42 1.49 9.34
CA GLN A 352 5.20 0.33 9.77
C GLN A 352 4.53 -1.04 9.54
N GLN A 353 3.31 -1.07 9.01
CA GLN A 353 2.49 -2.28 8.79
C GLN A 353 2.46 -2.70 7.33
N THR A 354 3.29 -2.07 6.49
CA THR A 354 3.31 -2.34 5.06
C THR A 354 3.98 -3.69 4.79
N GLY A 355 3.27 -4.63 4.19
CA GLY A 355 3.88 -5.85 3.66
C GLY A 355 4.74 -5.48 2.46
N PHE A 356 4.10 -4.89 1.45
CA PHE A 356 4.78 -4.33 0.27
C PHE A 356 4.11 -3.04 -0.19
N VAL A 357 4.87 -2.23 -0.92
CA VAL A 357 4.39 -1.03 -1.59
C VAL A 357 4.85 -1.05 -3.04
N LEU A 358 4.02 -0.57 -3.95
CA LEU A 358 4.36 -0.48 -5.36
C LEU A 358 3.89 0.82 -6.00
N VAL A 359 4.58 1.21 -7.07
CA VAL A 359 4.14 2.19 -8.05
C VAL A 359 4.26 1.54 -9.42
N ALA A 360 3.13 1.21 -10.05
CA ALA A 360 3.05 0.67 -11.39
C ALA A 360 3.06 1.80 -12.42
N GLN A 361 4.01 1.76 -13.34
CA GLN A 361 4.16 2.69 -14.47
C GLN A 361 3.83 1.95 -15.78
N LEU A 362 2.78 2.38 -16.47
CA LEU A 362 2.27 1.72 -17.67
C LEU A 362 2.47 2.65 -18.89
N ARG A 363 3.35 2.26 -19.81
CA ARG A 363 3.94 3.15 -20.82
C ARG A 363 3.45 2.79 -22.22
N SER A 364 2.42 3.50 -22.70
CA SER A 364 1.77 3.22 -23.99
C SER A 364 2.65 3.43 -25.22
N TRP A 365 3.72 4.21 -25.13
CA TRP A 365 4.67 4.41 -26.22
C TRP A 365 5.70 3.27 -26.36
N LEU A 366 5.64 2.27 -25.48
CA LEU A 366 6.50 1.09 -25.50
C LEU A 366 5.68 -0.19 -25.69
N PRO A 367 6.24 -1.22 -26.35
CA PRO A 367 5.63 -2.54 -26.43
C PRO A 367 5.51 -3.17 -25.04
N ASP A 368 4.55 -4.07 -24.85
CA ASP A 368 4.25 -4.63 -23.53
C ASP A 368 5.43 -5.35 -22.87
N ALA A 369 6.30 -5.95 -23.68
CA ALA A 369 7.55 -6.58 -23.23
C ALA A 369 8.53 -5.63 -22.51
N VAL A 370 8.37 -4.31 -22.65
CA VAL A 370 9.25 -3.29 -22.03
C VAL A 370 8.44 -2.26 -21.24
N GLY A 371 7.25 -1.88 -21.70
CA GLY A 371 6.52 -0.71 -21.21
C GLY A 371 6.06 -0.79 -19.75
N GLY A 372 5.80 -1.99 -19.21
CA GLY A 372 5.34 -2.17 -17.84
C GLY A 372 6.49 -2.24 -16.85
N VAL A 373 6.56 -1.27 -15.93
CA VAL A 373 7.53 -1.27 -14.82
C VAL A 373 6.79 -1.15 -13.50
N LEU A 374 6.99 -2.14 -12.64
CA LEU A 374 6.53 -2.16 -11.25
C LEU A 374 7.68 -1.69 -10.36
N TRP A 375 7.62 -0.44 -9.91
CA TRP A 375 8.55 0.08 -8.92
C TRP A 375 8.15 -0.50 -7.55
N PHE A 376 8.86 -1.53 -7.10
CA PHE A 376 8.45 -2.38 -5.99
C PHE A 376 9.31 -2.13 -4.75
N GLY A 377 8.67 -2.03 -3.59
CA GLY A 377 9.28 -1.90 -2.27
C GLY A 377 8.62 -2.87 -1.29
N VAL A 378 9.33 -3.17 -0.21
CA VAL A 378 8.88 -4.03 0.89
C VAL A 378 9.08 -3.33 2.22
N ASP A 379 8.31 -3.71 3.23
CA ASP A 379 8.24 -3.00 4.51
C ASP A 379 7.78 -1.52 4.32
N ASP A 380 8.04 -0.65 5.28
CA ASP A 380 7.50 0.71 5.32
C ASP A 380 7.90 1.56 4.10
N ALA A 381 6.90 2.10 3.40
CA ALA A 381 7.08 2.97 2.25
C ALA A 381 8.05 4.15 2.51
N ASN A 382 8.07 4.69 3.73
CA ASN A 382 8.96 5.77 4.13
C ASN A 382 10.44 5.40 3.92
N THR A 383 10.86 4.24 4.40
CA THR A 383 12.26 3.81 4.40
C THR A 383 12.58 2.81 3.29
N THR A 384 11.60 2.30 2.53
CA THR A 384 11.86 1.36 1.44
C THR A 384 12.49 1.98 0.19
N VAL A 385 13.26 1.20 -0.57
CA VAL A 385 13.76 1.60 -1.90
C VAL A 385 12.88 1.02 -2.99
N PHE A 386 12.30 1.88 -3.83
CA PHE A 386 11.52 1.46 -4.98
C PHE A 386 12.43 0.89 -6.07
N THR A 387 12.45 -0.44 -6.17
CA THR A 387 13.30 -1.20 -7.09
C THR A 387 12.53 -1.55 -8.37
N PRO A 388 13.06 -1.30 -9.58
CA PRO A 388 12.33 -1.50 -10.82
C PRO A 388 12.22 -2.99 -11.21
N MET A 389 10.99 -3.50 -11.24
CA MET A 389 10.65 -4.84 -11.71
C MET A 389 9.90 -4.73 -13.03
N TYR A 390 10.49 -5.20 -14.14
CA TYR A 390 9.78 -5.20 -15.43
C TYR A 390 8.69 -6.28 -15.44
N ALA A 391 7.51 -5.98 -15.97
CA ALA A 391 6.37 -6.90 -15.96
C ALA A 391 6.56 -8.15 -16.86
N SER A 392 7.55 -8.12 -17.75
CA SER A 392 7.90 -9.19 -18.68
C SER A 392 8.94 -10.16 -18.14
N ILE A 393 9.48 -9.94 -16.93
CA ILE A 393 10.40 -10.90 -16.32
C ILE A 393 9.67 -12.22 -16.02
N THR A 394 10.41 -13.30 -16.13
CA THR A 394 9.94 -14.67 -15.86
C THR A 394 10.65 -15.30 -14.67
N THR A 395 11.64 -14.60 -14.10
CA THR A 395 12.37 -15.02 -12.91
C THR A 395 12.36 -13.90 -11.88
N ILE A 396 11.87 -14.18 -10.69
CA ILE A 396 11.86 -13.21 -9.58
C ILE A 396 13.22 -13.21 -8.87
N PRO A 397 13.82 -12.03 -8.59
CA PRO A 397 15.05 -11.94 -7.83
C PRO A 397 14.89 -12.64 -6.47
N GLU A 398 15.88 -13.43 -6.06
CA GLU A 398 15.81 -14.22 -4.82
C GLU A 398 15.37 -13.38 -3.63
N ALA A 399 15.91 -12.17 -3.49
CA ALA A 399 15.62 -11.30 -2.36
C ALA A 399 14.13 -10.94 -2.19
N TYR A 400 13.34 -11.01 -3.25
CA TYR A 400 11.91 -10.71 -3.25
C TYR A 400 11.03 -11.95 -3.51
N ARG A 401 11.63 -13.11 -3.78
CA ARG A 401 10.92 -14.33 -4.18
C ARG A 401 10.07 -14.87 -3.03
N GLN A 402 8.88 -15.36 -3.37
CA GLN A 402 8.02 -16.11 -2.45
C GLN A 402 8.77 -17.24 -1.73
N GLY A 403 8.60 -17.30 -0.42
CA GLY A 403 9.23 -18.28 0.46
C GLY A 403 10.67 -17.94 0.88
N ASN A 404 11.20 -16.76 0.52
CA ASN A 404 12.49 -16.30 1.05
C ASN A 404 12.27 -15.59 2.41
N GLY A 405 12.12 -16.39 3.46
CA GLY A 405 11.71 -15.95 4.79
C GLY A 405 10.19 -15.93 4.95
N ASP A 406 9.73 -15.62 6.16
CA ASP A 406 8.33 -15.44 6.52
C ASP A 406 8.23 -14.56 7.77
N MET A 407 7.02 -14.18 8.21
CA MET A 407 6.81 -13.33 9.40
C MET A 407 7.40 -13.87 10.71
N MET A 408 7.71 -15.16 10.80
CA MET A 408 8.17 -15.85 12.00
C MET A 408 9.67 -16.19 11.96
N HIS A 409 10.30 -16.18 10.78
CA HIS A 409 11.70 -16.56 10.60
C HIS A 409 12.48 -15.49 9.84
N PHE A 410 13.42 -14.86 10.53
CA PHE A 410 14.32 -13.87 9.96
C PHE A 410 15.24 -14.47 8.89
N SER A 411 15.44 -13.74 7.78
CA SER A 411 16.35 -14.13 6.71
C SER A 411 17.23 -12.97 6.25
N TRP A 412 18.56 -13.18 6.24
CA TRP A 412 19.53 -12.20 5.71
C TRP A 412 19.50 -12.07 4.19
N THR A 413 18.86 -13.00 3.49
CA THR A 413 18.69 -12.97 2.04
C THR A 413 17.37 -12.34 1.63
N SER A 414 16.48 -12.02 2.58
CA SER A 414 15.16 -11.41 2.31
C SER A 414 15.25 -9.89 2.25
N ALA A 415 14.73 -9.30 1.16
CA ALA A 415 14.59 -7.86 1.07
C ALA A 415 13.67 -7.31 2.17
N PHE A 416 12.59 -8.01 2.51
CA PHE A 416 11.65 -7.58 3.57
C PHE A 416 12.37 -7.46 4.90
N TRP A 417 13.08 -8.51 5.32
CA TRP A 417 13.78 -8.50 6.61
C TRP A 417 14.93 -7.50 6.69
N ILE A 418 15.63 -7.28 5.59
CA ILE A 418 16.70 -6.26 5.52
C ILE A 418 16.13 -4.85 5.61
N HIS A 419 15.00 -4.55 4.95
CA HIS A 419 14.33 -3.25 5.09
C HIS A 419 13.74 -3.07 6.49
N ASN A 420 13.04 -4.09 6.99
CA ASN A 420 12.44 -4.10 8.32
C ASN A 420 13.48 -3.87 9.42
N TRP A 421 14.68 -4.46 9.30
CA TRP A 421 15.78 -4.23 10.25
C TRP A 421 16.21 -2.76 10.29
N VAL A 422 16.42 -2.14 9.12
CA VAL A 422 16.80 -0.72 9.01
C VAL A 422 15.68 0.18 9.54
N ALA A 423 14.42 -0.09 9.18
CA ALA A 423 13.26 0.68 9.62
C ALA A 423 13.08 0.60 11.15
N ASN A 424 13.20 -0.59 11.74
CA ASN A 424 13.06 -0.80 13.19
C ASN A 424 14.12 -0.05 14.01
N MET A 425 15.35 0.03 13.50
CA MET A 425 16.37 0.87 14.12
C MET A 425 15.98 2.36 14.06
N ALA A 426 15.46 2.80 12.92
CA ALA A 426 15.10 4.19 12.68
C ALA A 426 13.87 4.64 13.48
N TYR A 427 12.85 3.81 13.68
CA TYR A 427 11.57 4.24 14.29
C TYR A 427 11.74 4.97 15.63
N ASN A 428 12.65 4.52 16.48
CA ASN A 428 12.87 5.09 17.81
C ASN A 428 13.95 6.18 17.84
N ARG A 429 14.68 6.41 16.75
CA ARG A 429 15.69 7.47 16.59
C ARG A 429 15.56 8.12 15.22
N TYR A 430 14.33 8.45 14.87
CA TYR A 430 13.95 8.78 13.51
C TYR A 430 14.71 9.99 12.98
N GLU A 431 14.61 11.13 13.65
CA GLU A 431 15.20 12.39 13.17
C GLU A 431 16.71 12.30 12.82
N PRO A 432 17.59 11.71 13.64
CA PRO A 432 18.99 11.54 13.23
C PRO A 432 19.17 10.45 12.16
N MET A 433 18.55 9.28 12.30
CA MET A 433 18.81 8.16 11.38
C MET A 433 18.23 8.38 9.99
N ILE A 434 17.08 9.06 9.86
CA ILE A 434 16.47 9.33 8.56
C ILE A 434 17.35 10.24 7.70
N LYS A 435 18.16 11.12 8.32
CA LYS A 435 19.14 11.98 7.63
C LYS A 435 20.27 11.18 6.97
N ASP A 436 20.56 9.97 7.46
CA ASP A 436 21.53 9.07 6.84
C ASP A 436 20.88 8.06 5.88
N ILE A 437 19.64 7.63 6.16
CA ILE A 437 18.87 6.72 5.31
C ILE A 437 18.51 7.39 3.99
N ARG A 438 17.95 8.61 4.04
CA ARG A 438 17.37 9.29 2.87
C ARG A 438 18.39 9.52 1.74
N PRO A 439 19.65 9.95 1.99
CA PRO A 439 20.65 10.09 0.93
C PRO A 439 21.00 8.76 0.23
N VAL A 440 20.99 7.63 0.95
CA VAL A 440 21.24 6.31 0.33
C VAL A 440 20.06 5.90 -0.54
N GLN A 441 18.85 6.06 -0.02
CA GLN A 441 17.59 5.78 -0.73
C GLN A 441 17.47 6.61 -2.01
N GLU A 442 17.65 7.93 -1.92
CA GLU A 442 17.60 8.84 -3.07
C GLU A 442 18.67 8.52 -4.11
N ARG A 443 19.90 8.22 -3.68
CA ARG A 443 20.98 7.85 -4.62
C ARG A 443 20.65 6.58 -5.40
N LEU A 444 20.07 5.57 -4.75
CA LEU A 444 19.66 4.33 -5.41
C LEU A 444 18.52 4.59 -6.40
N GLU A 445 17.46 5.27 -5.98
CA GLU A 445 16.31 5.56 -6.83
C GLU A 445 16.69 6.45 -8.02
N ASN A 446 17.44 7.53 -7.78
CA ASN A 446 17.90 8.43 -8.84
C ASN A 446 18.78 7.69 -9.87
N LYS A 447 19.61 6.74 -9.43
CA LYS A 447 20.39 5.89 -10.34
C LYS A 447 19.46 5.08 -11.24
N TYR A 448 18.45 4.41 -10.68
CA TYR A 448 17.53 3.59 -11.46
C TYR A 448 16.76 4.42 -12.51
N PHE A 449 16.29 5.61 -12.13
CA PHE A 449 15.64 6.52 -13.06
C PHE A 449 16.59 7.04 -14.16
N ALA A 450 17.84 7.36 -13.81
CA ALA A 450 18.83 7.82 -14.78
C ALA A 450 19.21 6.74 -15.80
N GLU A 451 19.22 5.48 -15.38
CA GLU A 451 19.58 4.34 -16.23
C GLU A 451 18.40 3.83 -17.08
N GLN A 452 17.14 4.06 -16.66
CA GLN A 452 15.94 3.45 -17.25
C GLN A 452 15.89 3.54 -18.78
N ASN A 453 16.13 4.72 -19.37
CA ASN A 453 16.09 4.91 -20.81
C ASN A 453 17.12 4.05 -21.57
N SER A 454 18.30 3.84 -20.98
CA SER A 454 19.34 2.98 -21.59
C SER A 454 18.94 1.51 -21.55
N ILE A 455 18.33 1.07 -20.44
CA ILE A 455 17.81 -0.29 -20.27
C ILE A 455 16.66 -0.54 -21.24
N ASP A 456 15.72 0.39 -21.38
CA ASP A 456 14.63 0.30 -22.34
C ASP A 456 15.15 0.21 -23.77
N THR A 457 16.13 1.05 -24.12
CA THR A 457 16.73 1.07 -25.47
C THR A 457 17.36 -0.27 -25.83
N GLU A 458 18.11 -0.86 -24.89
CA GLU A 458 18.73 -2.16 -25.11
C GLU A 458 17.70 -3.30 -25.16
N ALA A 459 16.70 -3.27 -24.27
CA ALA A 459 15.60 -4.25 -24.29
C ALA A 459 14.82 -4.19 -25.61
N LEU A 460 14.53 -2.99 -26.13
CA LEU A 460 13.90 -2.79 -27.44
C LEU A 460 14.77 -3.29 -28.60
N ARG A 461 16.09 -3.12 -28.51
CA ARG A 461 17.04 -3.62 -29.51
C ARG A 461 17.02 -5.14 -29.55
N LEU A 462 17.12 -5.79 -28.38
CA LEU A 462 17.08 -7.24 -28.23
C LEU A 462 15.72 -7.83 -28.61
N LEU A 463 14.62 -7.12 -28.35
CA LEU A 463 13.27 -7.53 -28.71
C LEU A 463 13.11 -7.68 -30.23
N LYS A 464 13.78 -6.84 -31.03
CA LYS A 464 13.81 -6.96 -32.50
C LYS A 464 14.55 -8.21 -32.96
N GLU A 465 15.46 -8.75 -32.15
CA GLU A 465 16.14 -10.01 -32.45
C GLU A 465 15.28 -11.21 -32.07
N SER A 466 14.75 -11.22 -30.84
CA SER A 466 13.83 -12.25 -30.34
C SER A 466 13.24 -11.85 -28.98
N PRO A 467 11.96 -12.17 -28.68
CA PRO A 467 11.39 -11.96 -27.34
C PRO A 467 12.23 -12.55 -26.20
N GLU A 468 12.79 -13.74 -26.39
CA GLU A 468 13.54 -14.48 -25.37
C GLU A 468 14.80 -13.73 -24.94
N LYS A 469 15.49 -13.05 -25.88
CA LYS A 469 16.67 -12.23 -25.57
C LYS A 469 16.32 -10.99 -24.75
N ALA A 470 15.22 -10.32 -25.07
CA ALA A 470 14.76 -9.17 -24.29
C ALA A 470 14.37 -9.60 -22.87
N THR A 471 13.60 -10.68 -22.72
CA THR A 471 13.24 -11.24 -21.42
C THR A 471 14.48 -11.66 -20.63
N ALA A 472 15.45 -12.35 -21.25
CA ALA A 472 16.69 -12.75 -20.58
C ALA A 472 17.50 -11.53 -20.08
N PHE A 473 17.59 -10.48 -20.89
CA PHE A 473 18.25 -9.23 -20.49
C PHE A 473 17.54 -8.56 -19.31
N LEU A 474 16.21 -8.44 -19.35
CA LEU A 474 15.43 -7.83 -18.27
C LEU A 474 15.45 -8.68 -17.00
N ASN A 475 15.42 -10.02 -17.10
CA ASN A 475 15.61 -10.93 -15.96
C ASN A 475 16.95 -10.67 -15.25
N ASN A 476 18.04 -10.55 -16.02
CA ASN A 476 19.36 -10.28 -15.48
C ASN A 476 19.44 -8.89 -14.86
N TYR A 477 19.01 -7.85 -15.59
CA TYR A 477 19.00 -6.47 -15.09
C TYR A 477 18.22 -6.35 -13.77
N THR A 478 16.98 -6.85 -13.73
CA THR A 478 16.14 -6.76 -12.53
C THR A 478 16.74 -7.55 -11.37
N SER A 479 17.33 -8.72 -11.62
CA SER A 479 18.03 -9.50 -10.59
C SER A 479 19.27 -8.78 -10.04
N ASP A 480 20.09 -8.20 -10.91
CA ASP A 480 21.30 -7.48 -10.53
C ASP A 480 20.97 -6.24 -9.70
N VAL A 481 19.96 -5.46 -10.13
CA VAL A 481 19.51 -4.27 -9.41
C VAL A 481 18.93 -4.63 -8.05
N ALA A 482 18.07 -5.64 -7.96
CA ALA A 482 17.48 -6.09 -6.71
C ALA A 482 18.54 -6.58 -5.71
N ASN A 483 19.48 -7.41 -6.17
CA ASN A 483 20.54 -7.95 -5.31
C ASN A 483 21.50 -6.84 -4.85
N ALA A 484 21.89 -5.94 -5.75
CA ALA A 484 22.75 -4.81 -5.41
C ALA A 484 22.08 -3.86 -4.41
N MET A 485 20.77 -3.64 -4.56
CA MET A 485 19.98 -2.83 -3.63
C MET A 485 19.98 -3.45 -2.24
N VAL A 486 19.63 -4.73 -2.09
CA VAL A 486 19.60 -5.40 -0.76
C VAL A 486 20.99 -5.42 -0.12
N ALA A 487 22.03 -5.70 -0.90
CA ALA A 487 23.40 -5.63 -0.40
C ALA A 487 23.75 -4.23 0.11
N ARG A 488 23.38 -3.18 -0.63
CA ARG A 488 23.62 -1.79 -0.21
C ARG A 488 22.79 -1.40 1.01
N TRP A 489 21.56 -1.88 1.11
CA TRP A 489 20.68 -1.62 2.24
C TRP A 489 21.16 -2.32 3.52
N LYS A 490 21.70 -3.54 3.40
CA LYS A 490 22.37 -4.23 4.50
C LYS A 490 23.59 -3.45 5.01
N GLN A 491 24.44 -2.95 4.12
CA GLN A 491 25.56 -2.07 4.48
C GLN A 491 25.11 -0.78 5.19
N LEU A 492 23.94 -0.25 4.82
CA LEU A 492 23.34 0.89 5.51
C LEU A 492 22.93 0.50 6.94
N GLY A 493 22.29 -0.65 7.14
CA GLY A 493 21.95 -1.14 8.48
C GLY A 493 23.20 -1.33 9.37
N GLU A 494 24.26 -1.93 8.83
CA GLU A 494 25.55 -2.08 9.52
C GLU A 494 26.14 -0.71 9.91
N TYR A 495 26.13 0.24 8.98
CA TYR A 495 26.58 1.61 9.20
C TYR A 495 25.78 2.32 10.30
N LEU A 496 24.45 2.28 10.24
CA LEU A 496 23.57 2.91 11.23
C LEU A 496 23.78 2.32 12.62
N PHE A 497 23.99 1.00 12.71
CA PHE A 497 24.23 0.33 13.98
C PHE A 497 25.53 0.84 14.61
N VAL A 498 26.62 0.83 13.83
CA VAL A 498 27.91 1.33 14.30
C VAL A 498 27.83 2.80 14.68
N LYS A 499 27.18 3.65 13.88
CA LYS A 499 27.10 5.09 14.14
C LYS A 499 26.34 5.41 15.43
N TYR A 500 25.24 4.69 15.71
CA TYR A 500 24.26 5.07 16.72
C TYR A 500 24.14 4.15 17.95
N MET A 501 24.93 3.08 18.03
CA MET A 501 24.90 2.14 19.16
C MET A 501 24.98 2.84 20.52
N ASP A 502 24.23 2.31 21.50
CA ASP A 502 24.25 2.72 22.91
C ASP A 502 23.89 4.19 23.22
N GLY A 503 23.26 4.92 22.29
CA GLY A 503 22.98 6.35 22.53
C GLY A 503 23.99 7.30 21.91
N ASN A 504 25.08 6.75 21.38
CA ASN A 504 26.16 7.54 20.83
C ASN A 504 25.84 8.04 19.42
N MET A 505 26.66 9.00 18.98
CA MET A 505 26.77 9.38 17.57
C MET A 505 28.26 9.46 17.22
N LYS A 506 28.77 8.45 16.53
CA LYS A 506 30.17 8.45 16.07
C LYS A 506 30.41 9.60 15.10
N LYS A 507 31.56 10.26 15.24
CA LYS A 507 31.94 11.39 14.41
C LYS A 507 32.48 10.92 13.07
N GLU A 508 32.28 11.76 12.06
CA GLU A 508 32.61 11.44 10.68
C GLU A 508 33.31 12.61 10.00
N LYS A 509 34.23 12.25 9.10
CA LYS A 509 34.88 13.19 8.19
C LYS A 509 34.95 12.55 6.82
N ASN A 510 34.43 13.25 5.80
CA ASN A 510 34.41 12.79 4.41
C ASN A 510 33.77 11.39 4.22
N GLY A 511 32.72 11.06 5.00
CA GLY A 511 32.01 9.78 4.90
C GLY A 511 32.69 8.59 5.58
N HIS A 512 33.74 8.83 6.38
CA HIS A 512 34.41 7.81 7.18
C HIS A 512 34.33 8.13 8.67
N PHE A 513 34.14 7.11 9.50
CA PHE A 513 34.25 7.25 10.95
C PHE A 513 35.66 7.69 11.32
N GLN A 514 35.76 8.67 12.20
CA GLN A 514 37.04 9.18 12.67
C GLN A 514 37.67 8.23 13.69
N ASP A 515 38.99 8.09 13.62
CA ASP A 515 39.80 7.43 14.65
C ASP A 515 40.58 8.46 15.47
N ASN A 516 41.14 8.01 16.60
CA ASN A 516 41.95 8.83 17.49
C ASN A 516 43.44 8.93 17.07
N GLY A 517 43.80 8.47 15.87
CA GLY A 517 45.18 8.38 15.37
C GLY A 517 45.94 7.13 15.81
N TYR A 518 45.35 6.28 16.66
CA TYR A 518 45.98 5.09 17.24
C TYR A 518 45.18 3.79 17.00
N GLY A 519 44.27 3.79 16.01
CA GLY A 519 43.48 2.61 15.65
C GLY A 519 42.24 2.36 16.50
N LEU A 520 41.85 3.30 17.36
CA LEU A 520 40.57 3.27 18.09
C LEU A 520 39.65 4.38 17.58
N SER A 521 38.33 4.19 17.74
CA SER A 521 37.32 5.22 17.40
C SER A 521 37.63 6.55 18.10
N GLU A 522 37.44 7.67 17.40
CA GLU A 522 37.33 8.97 18.07
C GLU A 522 36.16 8.92 19.07
N ALA A 523 36.28 9.68 20.17
CA ALA A 523 35.20 9.80 21.16
C ALA A 523 33.90 10.28 20.48
N PRO A 524 32.78 9.56 20.66
CA PRO A 524 31.52 9.92 20.03
C PRO A 524 30.92 11.19 20.64
N SER A 525 29.96 11.76 19.94
CA SER A 525 29.09 12.79 20.49
C SER A 525 27.96 12.16 21.30
N PHE A 526 27.55 12.85 22.37
CA PHE A 526 26.37 12.55 23.19
C PHE A 526 25.33 13.65 22.97
N PRO A 527 24.57 13.61 21.86
CA PRO A 527 23.74 14.75 21.45
C PRO A 527 22.60 15.08 22.43
N GLY A 528 22.28 14.17 23.35
CA GLY A 528 21.16 14.35 24.27
C GLY A 528 19.82 14.37 23.54
N TYR A 529 18.87 15.13 24.09
CA TYR A 529 17.53 15.32 23.54
C TYR A 529 17.30 16.77 23.10
N SER A 530 16.19 17.02 22.40
CA SER A 530 15.82 18.39 22.04
C SER A 530 15.53 19.24 23.28
N LYS A 531 15.65 20.56 23.14
CA LYS A 531 15.38 21.51 24.23
C LYS A 531 13.95 21.34 24.76
N GLU A 532 12.98 21.21 23.86
CA GLU A 532 11.57 21.02 24.19
C GLU A 532 11.36 19.74 25.01
N TYR A 533 12.09 18.67 24.68
CA TYR A 533 12.03 17.42 25.44
C TYR A 533 12.63 17.57 26.83
N TYR A 534 13.76 18.26 26.97
CA TYR A 534 14.34 18.58 28.29
C TYR A 534 13.44 19.50 29.12
N GLU A 535 12.79 20.49 28.50
CA GLU A 535 11.80 21.34 29.16
C GLU A 535 10.60 20.52 29.66
N ALA A 536 10.11 19.56 28.88
CA ALA A 536 9.06 18.64 29.30
C ALA A 536 9.50 17.74 30.48
N ILE A 537 10.74 17.22 30.46
CA ILE A 537 11.31 16.47 31.58
C ILE A 537 11.38 17.35 32.83
N ALA A 538 11.93 18.55 32.73
CA ALA A 538 12.05 19.48 33.85
C ALA A 538 10.68 19.83 34.44
N LYS A 539 9.68 20.09 33.59
CA LYS A 539 8.31 20.41 34.00
C LYS A 539 7.64 19.25 34.75
N THR A 540 7.77 18.03 34.24
CA THR A 540 7.10 16.85 34.80
C THR A 540 7.81 16.28 36.03
N SER A 541 9.13 16.48 36.15
CA SER A 541 9.92 15.99 37.28
C SER A 541 9.95 16.94 38.48
N GLY A 542 9.57 18.21 38.31
CA GLY A 542 9.62 19.21 39.37
C GLY A 542 11.03 19.42 39.90
N ASP A 543 11.19 19.45 41.23
CA ASP A 543 12.50 19.66 41.87
C ASP A 543 13.39 18.40 41.89
N ARG A 544 12.85 17.22 41.58
CA ARG A 544 13.55 15.93 41.71
C ARG A 544 14.85 15.85 40.89
N LEU A 545 14.88 16.50 39.71
CA LEU A 545 16.03 16.49 38.80
C LEU A 545 16.84 17.80 38.84
N LYS A 546 16.50 18.75 39.73
CA LYS A 546 17.28 19.98 39.89
C LYS A 546 18.58 19.67 40.61
N VAL A 547 19.69 20.16 40.07
CA VAL A 547 21.00 20.06 40.71
C VAL A 547 20.98 20.90 41.99
N VAL A 548 21.40 20.31 43.11
CA VAL A 548 21.57 20.98 44.41
C VAL A 548 23.07 20.98 44.74
N GLY A 549 23.73 22.15 44.62
CA GLY A 549 25.17 22.30 44.82
C GLY A 549 25.91 22.91 43.62
N SER A 550 27.23 23.10 43.73
CA SER A 550 28.07 23.69 42.67
C SER A 550 28.60 22.68 41.64
N ASP A 551 28.48 21.38 41.91
CA ASP A 551 29.16 20.36 41.13
C ASP A 551 28.16 19.68 40.18
N SER A 552 28.35 19.91 38.89
CA SER A 552 27.75 19.11 37.82
C SER A 552 28.82 18.22 37.21
N HIS A 553 28.57 16.91 37.16
CA HIS A 553 29.39 15.94 36.41
C HIS A 553 29.37 16.20 34.91
#